data_AF-B9TKA3-F1
#
_entry.id   AF-B9TKA3-F1
#
_cell.length_a   1.000
_cell.length_b   1.000
_cell.length_c   1.000
_cell.angle_alpha   90.00
_cell.angle_beta   90.00
_cell.angle_gamma   90.00
#
_symmetry.space_group_name_H-M   'P 1'
#
loop_
_entity.id
_entity.type
_entity.pdbx_description
1 polymer ?
#
loop_
_entity_poly.entity_id
_entity_poly.type
_entity_poly.pdbx_seq_one_letter_code
_entity_poly.pdbx_strand_id
1 'polypeptide(L)'
;GNSIHDNYYGLWLDASSATLAATPTITNNKIINNNSYGVTLRSYVSNALMPGWTLTNNNISGNGSYNFFFSQSSAFLNPATTKVSAKNNWWGSADPATIAGKIYDYSDYNVLPTLDFSNYLSADGGAAVPGLMLIGTLSGDTTAATGTTTQVLGAVNIPTGMTLTVETGAMLSAVAPISVASGATLVAQPGSTLSFVGSTAGIQTQSGATLTLQGTPTNKILFTSSKATKAKSDWAGITVNTDASAAIENVIVEYANNGVTFSGPTTGALSPLGGTLLNSELRNNSTGVLLAGYVSTTLQGNSIHDNYYGLWLDASSTTLAATPTITNNKIINNNYYGVTLRSYGTNALMPAWTLTSNNISGN
;
A
#
# COMPACT_ATOMS: atom_id res chain seq x y z
N GLY A 1 4.23 -30.48 -21.44
CA GLY A 1 3.55 -29.18 -21.37
C GLY A 1 3.24 -28.67 -22.75
N ASN A 2 2.13 -27.95 -22.92
CA ASN A 2 1.86 -27.26 -24.19
C ASN A 2 2.70 -25.97 -24.28
N SER A 3 2.92 -25.50 -25.51
CA SER A 3 3.54 -24.20 -25.80
C SER A 3 2.54 -23.35 -26.55
N ILE A 4 2.18 -22.18 -26.00
CA ILE A 4 1.17 -21.25 -26.51
C ILE A 4 1.86 -19.90 -26.70
N HIS A 5 2.18 -19.57 -27.95
CA HIS A 5 2.97 -18.39 -28.31
C HIS A 5 2.60 -17.83 -29.68
N ASP A 6 3.00 -16.59 -29.93
CA ASP A 6 2.77 -15.84 -31.19
C ASP A 6 1.28 -15.72 -31.57
N ASN A 7 0.38 -15.81 -30.59
CA ASN A 7 -1.05 -15.52 -30.77
C ASN A 7 -1.35 -14.09 -30.37
N TYR A 8 -2.54 -13.59 -30.74
CA TYR A 8 -3.00 -12.30 -30.21
C TYR A 8 -3.29 -12.38 -28.69
N TYR A 9 -3.98 -13.44 -28.28
CA TYR A 9 -4.19 -13.83 -26.87
C TYR A 9 -3.73 -15.28 -26.70
N GLY A 10 -3.07 -15.60 -25.58
CA GLY A 10 -2.64 -16.97 -25.29
C GLY A 10 -3.80 -17.88 -24.88
N LEU A 11 -4.31 -17.70 -23.66
CA LEU A 11 -5.50 -18.37 -23.16
C LEU A 11 -6.60 -17.35 -22.88
N TRP A 12 -7.79 -17.59 -23.42
CA TRP A 12 -8.99 -16.81 -23.16
C TRP A 12 -10.05 -17.66 -22.50
N LEU A 13 -10.50 -17.25 -21.33
CA LEU A 13 -11.43 -18.01 -20.51
C LEU A 13 -12.58 -17.11 -20.05
N ASP A 14 -13.80 -17.66 -20.08
CA ASP A 14 -15.03 -16.96 -19.69
C ASP A 14 -15.66 -17.60 -18.45
N ALA A 15 -15.85 -16.78 -17.41
CA ALA A 15 -16.71 -17.10 -16.28
C ALA A 15 -18.17 -16.73 -16.66
N SER A 16 -18.93 -17.74 -17.08
CA SER A 16 -20.26 -17.60 -17.67
C SER A 16 -21.41 -18.00 -16.74
N SER A 17 -21.14 -18.33 -15.47
CA SER A 17 -22.14 -18.78 -14.51
C SER A 17 -22.04 -18.08 -13.17
N ALA A 18 -23.19 -17.68 -12.63
CA ALA A 18 -23.33 -17.13 -11.28
C ALA A 18 -23.73 -18.19 -10.24
N THR A 19 -23.89 -19.46 -10.64
CA THR A 19 -24.40 -20.55 -9.77
C THR A 19 -23.50 -21.78 -9.71
N LEU A 20 -22.63 -21.98 -10.71
CA LEU A 20 -21.68 -23.10 -10.75
C LEU A 20 -20.33 -22.63 -11.30
N ALA A 21 -19.30 -22.72 -10.47
CA ALA A 21 -17.93 -22.40 -10.85
C ALA A 21 -17.23 -23.64 -11.44
N ALA A 22 -16.71 -23.54 -12.66
CA ALA A 22 -15.78 -24.54 -13.19
C ALA A 22 -14.45 -24.49 -12.41
N THR A 23 -13.70 -25.59 -12.38
CA THR A 23 -12.41 -25.69 -11.68
C THR A 23 -11.26 -26.15 -12.61
N PRO A 24 -11.05 -25.50 -13.77
CA PRO A 24 -9.95 -25.87 -14.66
C PRO A 24 -8.60 -25.74 -13.96
N THR A 25 -7.72 -26.68 -14.30
CA THR A 25 -6.32 -26.68 -13.87
C THR A 25 -5.45 -26.41 -15.09
N ILE A 26 -4.67 -25.33 -15.05
CA ILE A 26 -3.70 -24.99 -16.09
C ILE A 26 -2.33 -25.25 -15.49
N THR A 27 -1.66 -26.32 -15.93
CA THR A 27 -0.38 -26.70 -15.36
C THR A 27 0.63 -27.20 -16.40
N ASN A 28 1.91 -26.95 -16.12
CA ASN A 28 3.04 -27.38 -16.93
C ASN A 28 3.01 -26.80 -18.36
N ASN A 29 2.49 -25.59 -18.59
CA ASN A 29 2.46 -24.97 -19.92
C ASN A 29 3.46 -23.81 -20.05
N LYS A 30 3.86 -23.50 -21.29
CA LYS A 30 4.53 -22.25 -21.66
C LYS A 30 3.52 -21.36 -22.37
N ILE A 31 3.22 -20.19 -21.82
CA ILE A 31 2.28 -19.20 -22.35
C ILE A 31 3.06 -17.91 -22.54
N ILE A 32 3.72 -17.79 -23.68
CA ILE A 32 4.80 -16.82 -23.87
C ILE A 32 4.65 -16.03 -25.16
N ASN A 33 5.14 -14.80 -25.19
CA ASN A 33 5.25 -13.99 -26.42
C ASN A 33 3.92 -13.84 -27.20
N ASN A 34 2.78 -13.82 -26.51
CA ASN A 34 1.52 -13.46 -27.15
C ASN A 34 1.43 -11.93 -27.25
N ASN A 35 0.84 -11.43 -28.33
CA ASN A 35 0.86 -10.01 -28.69
C ASN A 35 0.24 -9.11 -27.61
N SER A 36 -0.84 -9.56 -26.96
CA SER A 36 -1.51 -8.80 -25.91
C SER A 36 -1.45 -9.47 -24.55
N TYR A 37 -2.23 -10.54 -24.34
CA TYR A 37 -2.38 -11.17 -23.02
C TYR A 37 -1.94 -12.62 -23.03
N GLY A 38 -1.22 -13.05 -21.99
CA GLY A 38 -0.88 -14.44 -21.76
C GLY A 38 -2.12 -15.25 -21.38
N VAL A 39 -2.69 -14.97 -20.21
CA VAL A 39 -3.95 -15.54 -19.74
C VAL A 39 -4.95 -14.43 -19.48
N THR A 40 -6.16 -14.58 -20.03
CA THR A 40 -7.28 -13.65 -19.80
C THR A 40 -8.45 -14.37 -19.17
N LEU A 41 -8.99 -13.81 -18.09
CA LEU A 41 -10.23 -14.25 -17.47
C LEU A 41 -11.28 -13.15 -17.54
N ARG A 42 -12.39 -13.42 -18.21
CA ARG A 42 -13.51 -12.49 -18.36
C ARG A 42 -14.71 -12.94 -17.55
N SER A 43 -15.30 -12.01 -16.79
CA SER A 43 -16.67 -12.18 -16.29
C SER A 43 -17.65 -11.87 -17.42
N TYR A 44 -18.50 -12.83 -17.79
CA TYR A 44 -19.50 -12.67 -18.85
C TYR A 44 -20.90 -12.31 -18.31
N VAL A 45 -21.13 -12.55 -17.02
CA VAL A 45 -22.42 -12.30 -16.35
C VAL A 45 -22.20 -11.45 -15.09
N SER A 46 -23.21 -10.70 -14.68
CA SER A 46 -23.14 -9.97 -13.41
C SER A 46 -22.99 -10.94 -12.24
N ASN A 47 -22.13 -10.61 -11.29
CA ASN A 47 -21.82 -11.46 -10.12
C ASN A 47 -21.37 -12.87 -10.52
N ALA A 48 -20.60 -13.00 -11.60
CA ALA A 48 -20.02 -14.29 -11.98
C ALA A 48 -19.26 -14.87 -10.78
N LEU A 49 -19.54 -16.14 -10.47
CA LEU A 49 -18.75 -16.85 -9.48
C LEU A 49 -17.34 -16.99 -10.02
N MET A 50 -16.35 -16.68 -9.18
CA MET A 50 -14.98 -16.96 -9.55
C MET A 50 -14.81 -18.46 -9.71
N PRO A 51 -14.42 -18.93 -10.90
CA PRO A 51 -14.14 -20.34 -11.07
C PRO A 51 -12.91 -20.73 -10.22
N GLY A 52 -12.95 -21.90 -9.58
CA GLY A 52 -11.94 -22.39 -8.63
C GLY A 52 -10.65 -22.82 -9.34
N TRP A 53 -10.01 -21.88 -10.02
CA TRP A 53 -8.87 -22.12 -10.90
C TRP A 53 -7.60 -22.34 -10.13
N THR A 54 -6.76 -23.21 -10.70
CA THR A 54 -5.37 -23.34 -10.28
C THR A 54 -4.48 -23.20 -11.51
N LEU A 55 -3.66 -22.15 -11.52
CA LEU A 55 -2.55 -22.00 -12.45
C LEU A 55 -1.27 -22.35 -11.69
N THR A 56 -0.59 -23.43 -12.05
CA THR A 56 0.63 -23.84 -11.32
C THR A 56 1.65 -24.50 -12.23
N ASN A 57 2.93 -24.29 -11.97
CA ASN A 57 4.04 -24.83 -12.75
C ASN A 57 4.00 -24.42 -14.24
N ASN A 58 3.51 -23.22 -14.54
CA ASN A 58 3.56 -22.65 -15.90
C ASN A 58 4.67 -21.60 -16.00
N ASN A 59 5.15 -21.39 -17.23
CA ASN A 59 5.90 -20.20 -17.61
C ASN A 59 4.94 -19.26 -18.34
N ILE A 60 4.60 -18.12 -17.73
CA ILE A 60 3.71 -17.11 -18.27
C ILE A 60 4.51 -15.80 -18.37
N SER A 61 5.21 -15.60 -19.48
CA SER A 61 6.19 -14.50 -19.61
C SER A 61 6.28 -13.93 -21.03
N GLY A 62 6.86 -12.73 -21.17
CA GLY A 62 7.09 -12.12 -22.49
C GLY A 62 5.83 -11.70 -23.24
N ASN A 63 4.64 -11.78 -22.64
CA ASN A 63 3.40 -11.33 -23.28
C ASN A 63 3.33 -9.79 -23.31
N GLY A 64 2.78 -9.24 -24.40
CA GLY A 64 2.91 -7.82 -24.75
C GLY A 64 2.39 -6.87 -23.67
N SER A 65 1.09 -6.90 -23.39
CA SER A 65 0.47 -6.06 -22.36
C SER A 65 0.62 -6.69 -20.97
N TYR A 66 -0.01 -7.84 -20.75
CA TYR A 66 -0.06 -8.52 -19.44
C TYR A 66 0.18 -10.02 -19.58
N ASN A 67 0.85 -10.61 -18.59
CA ASN A 67 0.93 -12.07 -18.44
C ASN A 67 -0.40 -12.64 -17.94
N PHE A 68 -1.07 -11.92 -17.03
CA PHE A 68 -2.43 -12.25 -16.59
C PHE A 68 -3.32 -11.02 -16.57
N PHE A 69 -4.54 -11.14 -17.10
CA PHE A 69 -5.49 -10.03 -17.20
C PHE A 69 -6.90 -10.45 -16.78
N PHE A 70 -7.46 -9.81 -15.75
CA PHE A 70 -8.91 -9.87 -15.50
C PHE A 70 -9.64 -8.85 -16.38
N SER A 71 -10.53 -9.33 -17.24
CA SER A 71 -11.38 -8.48 -18.09
C SER A 71 -12.64 -8.05 -17.35
N GLN A 72 -12.87 -6.73 -17.32
CA GLN A 72 -13.97 -6.05 -16.64
C GLN A 72 -15.29 -6.07 -17.43
N SER A 73 -15.57 -7.09 -18.23
CA SER A 73 -16.79 -7.09 -19.06
C SER A 73 -18.08 -7.16 -18.21
N SER A 74 -17.99 -7.61 -16.96
CA SER A 74 -19.04 -7.60 -15.94
C SER A 74 -18.42 -7.74 -14.54
N ALA A 75 -19.21 -7.58 -13.47
CA ALA A 75 -18.71 -7.70 -12.10
C ALA A 75 -18.48 -9.17 -11.70
N PHE A 76 -17.38 -9.44 -11.00
CA PHE A 76 -17.20 -10.70 -10.27
C PHE A 76 -17.92 -10.61 -8.91
N LEU A 77 -18.39 -11.74 -8.38
CA LEU A 77 -18.96 -11.78 -7.04
C LEU A 77 -17.85 -11.57 -5.99
N ASN A 78 -18.07 -10.66 -5.03
CA ASN A 78 -17.17 -10.40 -3.88
C ASN A 78 -15.68 -10.23 -4.25
N PRO A 79 -15.33 -9.30 -5.16
CA PRO A 79 -13.97 -9.22 -5.71
C PRO A 79 -12.89 -8.98 -4.66
N ALA A 80 -13.18 -8.18 -3.62
CA ALA A 80 -12.24 -7.83 -2.55
C ALA A 80 -11.77 -9.02 -1.69
N THR A 81 -12.54 -10.11 -1.64
CA THR A 81 -12.21 -11.32 -0.87
C THR A 81 -11.99 -12.54 -1.76
N THR A 82 -12.15 -12.38 -3.07
CA THR A 82 -11.98 -13.46 -4.05
C THR A 82 -10.53 -13.52 -4.51
N LYS A 83 -9.96 -14.72 -4.44
CA LYS A 83 -8.56 -14.98 -4.79
C LYS A 83 -8.45 -16.15 -5.77
N VAL A 84 -7.71 -15.95 -6.86
CA VAL A 84 -7.37 -17.01 -7.82
C VAL A 84 -5.96 -17.49 -7.55
N SER A 85 -5.79 -18.80 -7.39
CA SER A 85 -4.46 -19.37 -7.13
C SER A 85 -3.65 -19.46 -8.42
N ALA A 86 -2.55 -18.72 -8.48
CA ALA A 86 -1.56 -18.76 -9.56
C ALA A 86 -0.14 -18.98 -9.02
N LYS A 87 -0.02 -19.89 -8.05
CA LYS A 87 1.24 -20.18 -7.34
C LYS A 87 2.20 -21.00 -8.18
N ASN A 88 3.49 -20.94 -7.85
CA ASN A 88 4.53 -21.77 -8.48
C ASN A 88 4.62 -21.59 -10.01
N ASN A 89 4.40 -20.38 -10.51
CA ASN A 89 4.61 -20.06 -11.93
C ASN A 89 5.86 -19.16 -12.08
N TRP A 90 6.52 -19.27 -13.23
CA TRP A 90 7.50 -18.28 -13.68
C TRP A 90 6.79 -17.17 -14.44
N TRP A 91 7.03 -15.92 -14.07
CA TRP A 91 6.35 -14.75 -14.62
C TRP A 91 7.23 -13.89 -15.53
N GLY A 92 8.44 -14.35 -15.84
CA GLY A 92 9.43 -13.61 -16.64
C GLY A 92 10.37 -12.73 -15.82
N SER A 93 10.18 -12.63 -14.51
CA SER A 93 11.06 -11.93 -13.57
C SER A 93 10.98 -12.54 -12.18
N ALA A 94 12.02 -12.34 -11.38
CA ALA A 94 12.05 -12.64 -9.95
C ALA A 94 11.82 -11.39 -9.08
N ASP A 95 11.66 -10.20 -9.70
CA ASP A 95 11.31 -8.97 -9.00
C ASP A 95 9.78 -8.83 -8.89
N PRO A 96 9.21 -8.81 -7.67
CA PRO A 96 7.76 -8.66 -7.45
C PRO A 96 7.15 -7.45 -8.14
N ALA A 97 7.86 -6.32 -8.23
CA ALA A 97 7.32 -5.12 -8.86
C ALA A 97 7.17 -5.32 -10.38
N THR A 98 8.15 -5.97 -11.01
CA THR A 98 8.08 -6.36 -12.42
C THR A 98 6.97 -7.38 -12.68
N ILE A 99 6.78 -8.35 -11.77
CA ILE A 99 5.71 -9.36 -11.90
C ILE A 99 4.33 -8.71 -11.76
N ALA A 100 4.12 -7.91 -10.70
CA ALA A 100 2.87 -7.20 -10.45
C ALA A 100 2.52 -6.26 -11.61
N GLY A 101 3.50 -5.56 -12.20
CA GLY A 101 3.28 -4.72 -13.39
C GLY A 101 2.85 -5.48 -14.66
N LYS A 102 2.88 -6.80 -14.65
CA LYS A 102 2.40 -7.69 -15.73
C LYS A 102 1.15 -8.49 -15.34
N ILE A 103 0.53 -8.17 -14.22
CA ILE A 103 -0.74 -8.75 -13.76
C ILE A 103 -1.73 -7.59 -13.62
N TYR A 104 -2.93 -7.75 -14.18
CA TYR A 104 -4.01 -6.77 -14.01
C TYR A 104 -5.11 -7.36 -13.13
N ASP A 105 -5.16 -6.96 -11.86
CA ASP A 105 -6.02 -7.53 -10.82
C ASP A 105 -6.62 -6.50 -9.84
N TYR A 106 -7.06 -6.94 -8.66
CA TYR A 106 -7.58 -6.07 -7.60
C TYR A 106 -6.68 -4.87 -7.29
N SER A 107 -5.35 -5.05 -7.38
CA SER A 107 -4.36 -4.00 -7.07
C SER A 107 -4.45 -2.84 -8.06
N ASP A 108 -4.77 -3.13 -9.32
CA ASP A 108 -4.96 -2.15 -10.38
C ASP A 108 -6.38 -1.58 -10.37
N TYR A 109 -7.37 -2.42 -10.07
CA TYR A 109 -8.76 -2.01 -10.03
C TYR A 109 -9.56 -2.83 -9.01
N ASN A 110 -9.95 -2.17 -7.91
CA ASN A 110 -10.51 -2.79 -6.70
C ASN A 110 -11.90 -3.46 -6.85
N VAL A 111 -12.45 -3.52 -8.05
CA VAL A 111 -13.64 -4.33 -8.39
C VAL A 111 -13.28 -5.65 -9.07
N LEU A 112 -11.99 -5.90 -9.31
CA LEU A 112 -11.46 -7.14 -9.84
C LEU A 112 -11.00 -8.07 -8.71
N PRO A 113 -10.98 -9.38 -8.93
CA PRO A 113 -10.43 -10.34 -7.96
C PRO A 113 -8.90 -10.24 -7.83
N THR A 114 -8.34 -10.85 -6.79
CA THR A 114 -6.89 -10.92 -6.59
C THR A 114 -6.30 -12.15 -7.28
N LEU A 115 -5.18 -12.00 -7.98
CA LEU A 115 -4.38 -13.14 -8.46
C LEU A 115 -3.28 -13.46 -7.44
N ASP A 116 -3.39 -14.58 -6.74
CA ASP A 116 -2.34 -15.02 -5.81
C ASP A 116 -1.21 -15.71 -6.54
N PHE A 117 -0.19 -14.92 -6.90
CA PHE A 117 1.05 -15.39 -7.50
C PHE A 117 2.16 -15.71 -6.48
N SER A 118 1.81 -15.93 -5.20
CA SER A 118 2.79 -16.35 -4.19
C SER A 118 3.53 -17.64 -4.59
N ASN A 119 4.72 -17.82 -4.02
CA ASN A 119 5.66 -18.87 -4.42
C ASN A 119 6.03 -18.79 -5.91
N TYR A 120 6.11 -17.59 -6.49
CA TYR A 120 6.61 -17.42 -7.84
C TYR A 120 8.04 -17.97 -7.97
N LEU A 121 8.39 -18.45 -9.15
CA LEU A 121 9.68 -19.05 -9.39
C LEU A 121 10.78 -17.98 -9.54
N SER A 122 12.00 -18.30 -9.11
CA SER A 122 13.18 -17.43 -9.24
C SER A 122 13.76 -17.41 -10.66
N ALA A 123 13.43 -18.39 -11.48
CA ALA A 123 13.77 -18.51 -12.90
C ALA A 123 12.77 -19.44 -13.61
N ASP A 124 12.81 -19.51 -14.95
CA ASP A 124 12.02 -20.50 -15.69
C ASP A 124 12.40 -21.93 -15.27
N GLY A 125 11.42 -22.69 -14.75
CA GLY A 125 11.64 -24.01 -14.17
C GLY A 125 12.51 -24.04 -12.90
N GLY A 126 12.80 -22.88 -12.31
CA GLY A 126 13.59 -22.75 -11.09
C GLY A 126 12.81 -23.08 -9.81
N ALA A 127 13.45 -22.87 -8.66
CA ALA A 127 12.80 -23.01 -7.36
C ALA A 127 11.89 -21.81 -7.07
N ALA A 128 10.82 -22.05 -6.29
CA ALA A 128 10.01 -20.97 -5.72
C ALA A 128 10.86 -20.08 -4.80
N VAL A 129 10.63 -18.77 -4.85
CA VAL A 129 11.27 -17.83 -3.93
C VAL A 129 10.77 -18.13 -2.51
N PRO A 130 11.68 -18.34 -1.53
CA PRO A 130 11.28 -18.65 -0.17
C PRO A 130 10.80 -17.40 0.58
N GLY A 131 10.10 -17.62 1.69
CA GLY A 131 9.67 -16.57 2.63
C GLY A 131 8.16 -16.35 2.66
N LEU A 132 7.73 -15.50 3.59
CA LEU A 132 6.33 -15.13 3.71
C LEU A 132 5.96 -14.15 2.58
N MET A 133 4.87 -14.45 1.87
CA MET A 133 4.32 -13.59 0.84
C MET A 133 2.87 -13.26 1.16
N LEU A 134 2.54 -11.98 1.17
CA LEU A 134 1.21 -11.45 1.47
C LEU A 134 0.59 -10.88 0.21
N ILE A 135 -0.69 -11.19 -0.01
CA ILE A 135 -1.48 -10.67 -1.13
C ILE A 135 -2.98 -10.83 -0.84
N GLY A 136 -3.78 -9.82 -1.15
CA GLY A 136 -5.22 -9.79 -0.88
C GLY A 136 -5.57 -9.64 0.60
N THR A 137 -6.80 -10.02 0.96
CA THR A 137 -7.27 -9.97 2.34
C THR A 137 -6.62 -11.08 3.19
N LEU A 138 -6.07 -10.71 4.35
CA LEU A 138 -5.48 -11.67 5.30
C LEU A 138 -6.56 -12.58 5.91
N SER A 139 -6.24 -13.84 6.16
CA SER A 139 -7.17 -14.82 6.75
C SER A 139 -7.06 -14.95 8.27
N GLY A 140 -6.15 -14.21 8.90
CA GLY A 140 -5.85 -14.28 10.32
C GLY A 140 -4.73 -13.33 10.71
N ASP A 141 -4.45 -13.28 12.01
CA ASP A 141 -3.26 -12.59 12.52
C ASP A 141 -2.01 -13.10 11.81
N THR A 142 -1.16 -12.15 11.42
CA THR A 142 0.00 -12.42 10.56
C THR A 142 1.22 -11.72 11.13
N THR A 143 2.35 -12.41 11.14
CA THR A 143 3.62 -11.88 11.65
C THR A 143 4.70 -11.93 10.58
N ALA A 144 5.24 -10.77 10.21
CA ALA A 144 6.50 -10.65 9.51
C ALA A 144 7.63 -10.80 10.53
N ALA A 145 8.25 -11.97 10.54
CA ALA A 145 9.16 -12.40 11.60
C ALA A 145 10.55 -11.74 11.53
N THR A 146 11.15 -11.59 12.70
CA THR A 146 12.51 -11.08 12.89
C THR A 146 13.52 -11.77 11.98
N GLY A 147 14.42 -11.01 11.35
CA GLY A 147 15.47 -11.54 10.48
C GLY A 147 15.00 -12.11 9.13
N THR A 148 13.72 -11.93 8.79
CA THR A 148 13.16 -12.35 7.50
C THR A 148 12.72 -11.16 6.65
N THR A 149 12.58 -11.38 5.35
CA THR A 149 11.94 -10.45 4.43
C THR A 149 10.59 -11.00 4.01
N THR A 150 9.53 -10.32 4.43
CA THR A 150 8.16 -10.57 3.95
C THR A 150 7.91 -9.76 2.68
N GLN A 151 7.33 -10.38 1.66
CA GLN A 151 6.98 -9.69 0.42
C GLN A 151 5.47 -9.43 0.35
N VAL A 152 5.06 -8.17 0.17
CA VAL A 152 3.68 -7.81 -0.18
C VAL A 152 3.62 -7.68 -1.70
N LEU A 153 3.01 -8.68 -2.33
CA LEU A 153 3.03 -8.92 -3.78
C LEU A 153 1.97 -8.14 -4.57
N GLY A 154 0.93 -7.71 -3.88
CA GLY A 154 -0.20 -6.94 -4.41
C GLY A 154 -0.93 -6.27 -3.25
N ALA A 155 -2.06 -5.63 -3.50
CA ALA A 155 -2.78 -4.93 -2.44
C ALA A 155 -3.13 -5.91 -1.29
N VAL A 156 -2.82 -5.51 -0.06
CA VAL A 156 -3.11 -6.28 1.15
C VAL A 156 -4.16 -5.56 1.98
N ASN A 157 -5.14 -6.31 2.48
CA ASN A 157 -6.15 -5.82 3.40
C ASN A 157 -6.06 -6.59 4.72
N ILE A 158 -5.81 -5.88 5.82
CA ILE A 158 -5.89 -6.42 7.18
C ILE A 158 -7.35 -6.27 7.62
N PRO A 159 -8.13 -7.36 7.70
CA PRO A 159 -9.56 -7.26 7.99
C PRO A 159 -9.83 -6.99 9.47
N THR A 160 -11.07 -6.60 9.78
CA THR A 160 -11.55 -6.32 11.14
C THR A 160 -11.17 -7.41 12.13
N GLY A 161 -10.64 -7.01 13.29
CA GLY A 161 -10.25 -7.92 14.37
C GLY A 161 -8.91 -8.63 14.14
N MET A 162 -8.23 -8.40 13.01
CA MET A 162 -6.93 -9.00 12.72
C MET A 162 -5.78 -8.00 12.87
N THR A 163 -4.60 -8.55 13.09
CA THR A 163 -3.36 -7.80 13.26
C THR A 163 -2.29 -8.27 12.27
N LEU A 164 -1.64 -7.33 11.59
CA LEU A 164 -0.33 -7.54 10.97
C LEU A 164 0.74 -7.00 11.90
N THR A 165 1.66 -7.85 12.34
CA THR A 165 2.82 -7.46 13.16
C THR A 165 4.09 -7.56 12.34
N VAL A 166 4.84 -6.46 12.25
CA VAL A 166 6.21 -6.43 11.73
C VAL A 166 7.14 -6.40 12.94
N GLU A 167 7.77 -7.54 13.21
CA GLU A 167 8.62 -7.71 14.38
C GLU A 167 9.89 -6.87 14.33
N THR A 168 10.55 -6.76 15.48
CA THR A 168 11.83 -6.10 15.65
C THR A 168 12.84 -6.56 14.60
N GLY A 169 13.42 -5.63 13.83
CA GLY A 169 14.40 -5.95 12.79
C GLY A 169 13.88 -6.75 11.59
N ALA A 170 12.57 -7.01 11.50
CA ALA A 170 11.97 -7.64 10.32
C ALA A 170 11.93 -6.66 9.14
N MET A 171 11.97 -7.21 7.93
CA MET A 171 11.83 -6.44 6.69
C MET A 171 10.51 -6.80 6.00
N LEU A 172 9.78 -5.80 5.53
CA LEU A 172 8.60 -5.96 4.69
C LEU A 172 8.76 -5.11 3.44
N SER A 173 8.66 -5.70 2.26
CA SER A 173 8.75 -4.98 0.98
C SER A 173 7.44 -5.07 0.22
N ALA A 174 6.83 -3.93 -0.09
CA ALA A 174 5.50 -3.83 -0.70
C ALA A 174 5.51 -3.13 -2.06
N VAL A 175 4.82 -3.72 -3.03
CA VAL A 175 4.65 -3.15 -4.38
C VAL A 175 3.27 -2.51 -4.58
N ALA A 176 2.44 -2.53 -3.55
CA ALA A 176 1.05 -2.11 -3.58
C ALA A 176 0.58 -1.67 -2.17
N PRO A 177 -0.62 -1.07 -2.03
CA PRO A 177 -1.12 -0.58 -0.75
C PRO A 177 -1.29 -1.67 0.31
N ILE A 178 -1.01 -1.32 1.57
CA ILE A 178 -1.42 -2.05 2.77
C ILE A 178 -2.57 -1.27 3.41
N SER A 179 -3.77 -1.84 3.35
CA SER A 179 -4.99 -1.27 3.90
C SER A 179 -5.29 -1.89 5.27
N VAL A 180 -5.51 -1.04 6.26
CA VAL A 180 -5.88 -1.45 7.63
C VAL A 180 -7.37 -1.17 7.81
N ALA A 181 -8.20 -2.22 7.84
CA ALA A 181 -9.65 -2.07 7.92
C ALA A 181 -10.12 -1.56 9.30
N SER A 182 -11.40 -1.19 9.38
CA SER A 182 -12.04 -0.84 10.65
C SER A 182 -11.87 -1.94 11.69
N GLY A 183 -11.40 -1.59 12.90
CA GLY A 183 -11.12 -2.55 13.97
C GLY A 183 -9.93 -3.48 13.72
N ALA A 184 -9.14 -3.26 12.67
CA ALA A 184 -7.90 -3.97 12.41
C ALA A 184 -6.68 -3.19 12.94
N THR A 185 -5.56 -3.88 13.10
CA THR A 185 -4.33 -3.29 13.64
C THR A 185 -3.11 -3.57 12.76
N LEU A 186 -2.28 -2.56 12.53
CA LEU A 186 -0.91 -2.73 12.03
C LEU A 186 0.08 -2.30 13.13
N VAL A 187 0.96 -3.23 13.50
CA VAL A 187 2.04 -3.00 14.46
C VAL A 187 3.38 -3.08 13.74
N ALA A 188 4.23 -2.08 13.94
CA ALA A 188 5.64 -2.14 13.56
C ALA A 188 6.50 -1.88 14.79
N GLN A 189 7.44 -2.78 15.03
CA GLN A 189 8.31 -2.78 16.21
C GLN A 189 9.69 -2.16 15.92
N PRO A 190 10.48 -1.81 16.95
CA PRO A 190 11.76 -1.12 16.79
C PRO A 190 12.71 -1.78 15.79
N GLY A 191 13.42 -0.97 15.00
CA GLY A 191 14.40 -1.43 14.02
C GLY A 191 13.82 -2.18 12.80
N SER A 192 12.50 -2.38 12.72
CA SER A 192 11.88 -2.92 11.51
C SER A 192 12.03 -1.97 10.32
N THR A 193 12.02 -2.53 9.10
CA THR A 193 12.04 -1.77 7.85
C THR A 193 10.85 -2.14 6.98
N LEU A 194 10.06 -1.15 6.59
CA LEU A 194 9.01 -1.28 5.60
C LEU A 194 9.40 -0.48 4.35
N SER A 195 9.60 -1.16 3.23
CA SER A 195 10.00 -0.54 1.97
C SER A 195 8.92 -0.65 0.91
N PHE A 196 8.72 0.40 0.12
CA PHE A 196 7.62 0.50 -0.85
C PHE A 196 8.11 0.87 -2.24
N VAL A 197 7.42 0.41 -3.28
CA VAL A 197 7.62 0.87 -4.65
C VAL A 197 6.29 0.97 -5.38
N GLY A 198 6.12 2.07 -6.12
CA GLY A 198 4.90 2.35 -6.88
C GLY A 198 4.13 3.49 -6.24
N SER A 199 3.57 4.37 -7.07
CA SER A 199 2.94 5.62 -6.61
C SER A 199 1.71 5.42 -5.71
N THR A 200 1.11 4.22 -5.73
CA THR A 200 -0.01 3.83 -4.87
C THR A 200 0.43 3.04 -3.63
N ALA A 201 1.65 2.49 -3.62
CA ALA A 201 2.15 1.68 -2.51
C ALA A 201 2.36 2.53 -1.25
N GLY A 202 1.91 2.04 -0.11
CA GLY A 202 1.95 2.76 1.15
C GLY A 202 1.03 2.12 2.19
N ILE A 203 0.81 2.80 3.30
CA ILE A 203 -0.09 2.35 4.37
C ILE A 203 -1.31 3.26 4.40
N GLN A 204 -2.51 2.68 4.44
CA GLN A 204 -3.76 3.43 4.49
C GLN A 204 -4.69 2.84 5.54
N THR A 205 -5.16 3.67 6.47
CA THR A 205 -6.16 3.23 7.46
C THR A 205 -7.59 3.46 6.97
N GLN A 206 -8.53 2.65 7.44
CA GLN A 206 -9.96 2.95 7.37
C GLN A 206 -10.46 3.49 8.73
N SER A 207 -11.70 4.00 8.76
CA SER A 207 -12.33 4.47 10.00
C SER A 207 -12.34 3.38 11.07
N GLY A 208 -11.83 3.70 12.27
CA GLY A 208 -11.72 2.78 13.39
C GLY A 208 -10.53 1.80 13.34
N ALA A 209 -9.60 1.95 12.39
CA ALA A 209 -8.35 1.17 12.36
C ALA A 209 -7.33 1.67 13.39
N THR A 210 -6.35 0.82 13.73
CA THR A 210 -5.26 1.17 14.65
C THR A 210 -3.88 1.01 14.00
N LEU A 211 -3.06 2.05 14.08
CA LEU A 211 -1.62 1.99 13.79
C LEU A 211 -0.81 2.15 15.07
N THR A 212 0.08 1.20 15.33
CA THR A 212 1.08 1.28 16.41
C THR A 212 2.47 1.14 15.80
N LEU A 213 3.10 2.27 15.49
CA LEU A 213 4.40 2.36 14.84
C LEU A 213 5.40 2.94 15.86
N GLN A 214 5.90 2.09 16.75
CA GLN A 214 6.70 2.51 17.90
C GLN A 214 8.13 1.99 17.80
N GLY A 215 9.03 2.86 17.35
CA GLY A 215 10.46 2.63 17.45
C GLY A 215 11.02 3.05 18.81
N THR A 216 12.34 2.95 18.94
CA THR A 216 13.08 3.58 20.05
C THR A 216 14.05 4.62 19.52
N PRO A 217 14.58 5.52 20.37
CA PRO A 217 15.57 6.51 19.93
C PRO A 217 16.81 5.90 19.27
N THR A 218 17.17 4.67 19.66
CA THR A 218 18.33 3.94 19.12
C THR A 218 17.96 2.99 17.97
N ASN A 219 16.72 2.48 17.93
CA ASN A 219 16.23 1.55 16.93
C ASN A 219 14.93 2.09 16.33
N LYS A 220 15.06 3.13 15.50
CA LYS A 220 13.92 3.70 14.78
C LYS A 220 13.35 2.71 13.77
N ILE A 221 12.06 2.81 13.47
CA ILE A 221 11.43 2.09 12.35
C ILE A 221 11.72 2.86 11.06
N LEU A 222 12.13 2.18 9.99
CA LEU A 222 12.40 2.81 8.70
C LEU A 222 11.27 2.54 7.69
N PHE A 223 10.67 3.61 7.16
CA PHE A 223 9.76 3.58 6.02
C PHE A 223 10.45 4.25 4.82
N THR A 224 10.63 3.54 3.72
CA THR A 224 11.46 4.01 2.58
C THR A 224 10.99 3.49 1.22
N SER A 225 11.50 4.09 0.15
CA SER A 225 11.51 3.48 -1.20
C SER A 225 12.36 2.20 -1.23
N SER A 226 11.90 1.16 -1.95
CA SER A 226 12.68 -0.05 -2.28
C SER A 226 13.44 0.06 -3.61
N LYS A 227 13.36 1.19 -4.33
CA LYS A 227 14.15 1.41 -5.56
C LYS A 227 15.64 1.50 -5.25
N ALA A 228 16.46 1.01 -6.18
CA ALA A 228 17.92 1.11 -6.09
C ALA A 228 18.40 2.58 -6.10
N THR A 229 17.77 3.44 -6.90
CA THR A 229 17.95 4.89 -6.86
C THR A 229 16.69 5.52 -6.30
N LYS A 230 16.75 5.99 -5.05
CA LYS A 230 15.60 6.53 -4.34
C LYS A 230 15.35 7.98 -4.73
N ALA A 231 14.09 8.34 -4.91
CA ALA A 231 13.64 9.69 -5.23
C ALA A 231 12.37 10.05 -4.44
N LYS A 232 12.15 11.36 -4.24
CA LYS A 232 10.87 11.87 -3.70
C LYS A 232 9.70 11.33 -4.54
N SER A 233 8.58 10.99 -3.90
CA SER A 233 7.40 10.39 -4.55
C SER A 233 7.59 8.99 -5.14
N ASP A 234 8.55 8.21 -4.67
CA ASP A 234 8.70 6.80 -5.07
C ASP A 234 7.57 5.89 -4.59
N TRP A 235 6.90 6.31 -3.52
CA TRP A 235 5.77 5.64 -2.89
C TRP A 235 4.79 6.64 -2.29
N ALA A 236 3.57 6.22 -1.96
CA ALA A 236 2.48 7.12 -1.58
C ALA A 236 2.70 7.81 -0.23
N GLY A 237 3.09 7.05 0.80
CA GLY A 237 3.14 7.53 2.17
C GLY A 237 2.41 6.66 3.19
N ILE A 238 2.31 7.19 4.41
CA ILE A 238 1.45 6.68 5.47
C ILE A 238 0.25 7.62 5.61
N THR A 239 -0.96 7.10 5.40
CA THR A 239 -2.20 7.86 5.53
C THR A 239 -3.04 7.33 6.68
N VAL A 240 -3.29 8.21 7.65
CA VAL A 240 -4.22 8.02 8.76
C VAL A 240 -5.52 8.76 8.41
N ASN A 241 -6.57 8.02 8.09
CA ASN A 241 -7.90 8.56 7.79
C ASN A 241 -8.74 8.76 9.06
N THR A 242 -9.83 9.53 8.91
CA THR A 242 -10.85 9.83 9.92
C THR A 242 -11.19 8.63 10.81
N ASP A 243 -11.29 8.88 12.12
CA ASP A 243 -11.57 7.90 13.19
C ASP A 243 -10.54 6.78 13.39
N ALA A 244 -9.42 6.77 12.66
CA ALA A 244 -8.33 5.86 12.97
C ALA A 244 -7.54 6.36 14.20
N SER A 245 -7.01 5.41 14.97
CA SER A 245 -6.03 5.69 16.02
C SER A 245 -4.62 5.48 15.48
N ALA A 246 -3.74 6.45 15.69
CA ALA A 246 -2.35 6.36 15.26
C ALA A 246 -1.39 6.85 16.35
N ALA A 247 -0.50 5.95 16.78
CA ALA A 247 0.64 6.27 17.62
C ALA A 247 1.92 6.01 16.82
N ILE A 248 2.55 7.09 16.35
CA ILE A 248 3.76 7.05 15.52
C ILE A 248 4.89 7.71 16.29
N GLU A 249 5.91 6.95 16.64
CA GLU A 249 7.02 7.46 17.44
C GLU A 249 8.36 6.82 17.06
N ASN A 250 9.42 7.63 17.08
CA ASN A 250 10.78 7.20 16.74
C ASN A 250 10.83 6.48 15.38
N VAL A 251 10.22 7.08 14.35
CA VAL A 251 10.26 6.54 12.98
C VAL A 251 11.13 7.41 12.07
N ILE A 252 11.59 6.84 10.96
CA ILE A 252 12.17 7.56 9.82
C ILE A 252 11.24 7.31 8.64
N VAL A 253 10.76 8.37 7.98
CA VAL A 253 9.96 8.28 6.76
C VAL A 253 10.66 9.05 5.64
N GLU A 254 11.04 8.33 4.58
CA GLU A 254 11.78 8.91 3.47
C GLU A 254 11.31 8.47 2.07
N TYR A 255 11.50 9.36 1.09
CA TYR A 255 11.21 9.14 -0.34
C TYR A 255 9.73 8.94 -0.70
N ALA A 256 8.82 9.29 0.20
CA ALA A 256 7.39 9.27 -0.05
C ALA A 256 6.93 10.48 -0.87
N ASN A 257 5.70 10.40 -1.41
CA ASN A 257 4.98 11.56 -1.88
C ASN A 257 4.60 12.42 -0.65
N ASN A 258 3.73 11.93 0.22
CA ASN A 258 3.51 12.51 1.53
C ASN A 258 4.10 11.56 2.58
N GLY A 259 5.04 11.99 3.42
CA GLY A 259 5.62 11.12 4.45
C GLY A 259 4.55 10.56 5.37
N VAL A 260 3.91 11.44 6.13
CA VAL A 260 2.75 11.09 6.98
C VAL A 260 1.60 12.06 6.71
N THR A 261 0.42 11.53 6.42
CA THR A 261 -0.82 12.28 6.24
C THR A 261 -1.81 11.94 7.35
N PHE A 262 -2.29 12.95 8.06
CA PHE A 262 -3.49 12.86 8.90
C PHE A 262 -4.64 13.52 8.15
N SER A 263 -5.58 12.71 7.67
CA SER A 263 -6.73 13.13 6.87
C SER A 263 -8.00 13.01 7.71
N GLY A 264 -8.33 14.08 8.42
CA GLY A 264 -9.54 14.19 9.21
C GLY A 264 -10.79 14.46 8.36
N PRO A 265 -11.97 14.48 9.00
CA PRO A 265 -13.22 14.75 8.32
C PRO A 265 -13.27 16.20 7.82
N THR A 266 -13.91 16.41 6.66
CA THR A 266 -14.06 17.74 6.04
C THR A 266 -15.44 18.36 6.31
N THR A 267 -16.46 17.54 6.59
CA THR A 267 -17.84 17.99 6.84
C THR A 267 -18.53 17.14 7.90
N GLY A 268 -19.37 17.75 8.74
CA GLY A 268 -20.37 17.05 9.55
C GLY A 268 -19.85 16.28 10.77
N ALA A 269 -18.53 16.22 10.99
CA ALA A 269 -17.94 15.60 12.16
C ALA A 269 -17.85 16.57 13.34
N LEU A 270 -18.13 16.06 14.54
CA LEU A 270 -18.03 16.81 15.80
C LEU A 270 -16.71 16.55 16.54
N SER A 271 -15.97 15.50 16.16
CA SER A 271 -14.67 15.16 16.76
C SER A 271 -13.56 15.24 15.71
N PRO A 272 -12.38 15.80 16.05
CA PRO A 272 -11.25 15.85 15.15
C PRO A 272 -10.56 14.48 15.07
N LEU A 273 -9.86 14.24 13.96
CA LEU A 273 -8.87 13.16 13.92
C LEU A 273 -7.67 13.52 14.81
N GLY A 274 -7.44 12.72 15.84
CA GLY A 274 -6.30 12.86 16.75
C GLY A 274 -5.03 12.16 16.25
N GLY A 275 -4.34 11.50 17.17
CA GLY A 275 -3.10 10.77 16.92
C GLY A 275 -1.83 11.56 17.22
N THR A 276 -0.70 10.85 17.23
CA THR A 276 0.60 11.41 17.58
C THR A 276 1.66 11.05 16.54
N LEU A 277 2.55 12.02 16.27
CA LEU A 277 3.81 11.82 15.57
C LEU A 277 4.91 12.44 16.42
N LEU A 278 5.70 11.60 17.07
CA LEU A 278 6.65 12.00 18.10
C LEU A 278 8.07 11.58 17.75
N ASN A 279 9.06 12.41 18.07
CA ASN A 279 10.48 12.05 18.05
C ASN A 279 10.95 11.40 16.73
N SER A 280 10.30 11.75 15.62
CA SER A 280 10.45 11.10 14.33
C SER A 280 11.19 11.98 13.32
N GLU A 281 11.66 11.37 12.24
CA GLU A 281 12.41 12.02 11.18
C GLU A 281 11.69 11.85 9.85
N LEU A 282 11.36 12.97 9.19
CA LEU A 282 10.67 12.98 7.91
C LEU A 282 11.54 13.74 6.92
N ARG A 283 12.17 12.99 6.01
CA ARG A 283 13.17 13.54 5.09
C ARG A 283 13.04 13.05 3.67
N ASN A 284 13.46 13.87 2.71
CA ASN A 284 13.45 13.47 1.29
C ASN A 284 12.07 13.01 0.79
N ASN A 285 10.98 13.56 1.32
CA ASN A 285 9.63 13.36 0.81
C ASN A 285 9.22 14.54 -0.08
N SER A 286 8.14 14.41 -0.86
CA SER A 286 7.55 15.61 -1.48
C SER A 286 6.91 16.50 -0.42
N THR A 287 6.10 15.95 0.48
CA THR A 287 5.63 16.61 1.70
C THR A 287 6.08 15.80 2.91
N GLY A 288 6.68 16.41 3.92
CA GLY A 288 7.04 15.72 5.16
C GLY A 288 5.79 15.26 5.91
N VAL A 289 5.01 16.22 6.43
CA VAL A 289 3.73 15.97 7.11
C VAL A 289 2.61 16.74 6.43
N LEU A 290 1.50 16.07 6.13
CA LEU A 290 0.26 16.68 5.66
C LEU A 290 -0.83 16.52 6.72
N LEU A 291 -1.40 17.63 7.15
CA LEU A 291 -2.56 17.71 8.03
C LEU A 291 -3.74 18.24 7.22
N ALA A 292 -4.77 17.43 6.98
CA ALA A 292 -5.90 17.79 6.13
C ALA A 292 -7.24 17.60 6.88
N GLY A 293 -8.16 18.54 6.71
CA GLY A 293 -9.49 18.48 7.33
C GLY A 293 -9.49 18.86 8.82
N TYR A 294 -10.49 18.38 9.57
CA TYR A 294 -10.63 18.65 10.99
C TYR A 294 -9.73 17.70 11.81
N VAL A 295 -8.53 18.17 12.15
CA VAL A 295 -7.50 17.38 12.87
C VAL A 295 -7.07 18.06 14.16
N SER A 296 -6.68 17.27 15.16
CA SER A 296 -6.12 17.71 16.46
C SER A 296 -4.81 16.99 16.81
N THR A 297 -4.14 16.44 15.79
CA THR A 297 -2.91 15.66 15.91
C THR A 297 -1.81 16.41 16.67
N THR A 298 -1.06 15.67 17.49
CA THR A 298 0.14 16.19 18.18
C THR A 298 1.40 15.84 17.39
N LEU A 299 2.14 16.86 16.96
CA LEU A 299 3.46 16.76 16.35
C LEU A 299 4.51 17.31 17.34
N GLN A 300 5.36 16.43 17.89
CA GLN A 300 6.35 16.85 18.87
C GLN A 300 7.72 16.22 18.68
N GLY A 301 8.79 17.00 18.84
CA GLY A 301 10.15 16.48 18.83
C GLY A 301 10.63 15.96 17.47
N ASN A 302 9.91 16.27 16.38
CA ASN A 302 10.23 15.74 15.06
C ASN A 302 11.29 16.57 14.33
N SER A 303 12.07 15.92 13.48
CA SER A 303 12.98 16.53 12.51
C SER A 303 12.38 16.40 11.11
N ILE A 304 11.99 17.51 10.49
CA ILE A 304 11.31 17.55 9.18
C ILE A 304 12.19 18.37 8.23
N HIS A 305 12.88 17.69 7.30
CA HIS A 305 13.91 18.35 6.48
C HIS A 305 14.15 17.73 5.11
N ASP A 306 14.77 18.48 4.20
CA ASP A 306 15.09 18.02 2.84
C ASP A 306 13.86 17.52 2.05
N ASN A 307 12.65 17.94 2.43
CA ASN A 307 11.42 17.69 1.70
C ASN A 307 11.17 18.83 0.69
N TYR A 308 10.22 18.69 -0.24
CA TYR A 308 9.78 19.89 -0.98
C TYR A 308 8.97 20.82 -0.05
N TYR A 309 8.00 20.25 0.66
CA TYR A 309 7.22 20.93 1.70
C TYR A 309 7.47 20.24 3.04
N GLY A 310 7.78 21.01 4.10
CA GLY A 310 8.01 20.44 5.43
C GLY A 310 6.70 19.97 6.08
N LEU A 311 5.95 20.92 6.63
CA LEU A 311 4.63 20.73 7.22
C LEU A 311 3.58 21.48 6.39
N TRP A 312 2.63 20.75 5.83
CA TRP A 312 1.51 21.28 5.09
C TRP A 312 0.23 21.14 5.91
N LEU A 313 -0.47 22.25 6.15
CA LEU A 313 -1.83 22.26 6.66
C LEU A 313 -2.81 22.63 5.55
N ASP A 314 -3.70 21.70 5.24
CA ASP A 314 -4.82 21.89 4.33
C ASP A 314 -6.11 22.12 5.12
N ALA A 315 -6.45 23.39 5.30
CA ALA A 315 -7.68 23.84 5.91
C ALA A 315 -8.84 23.59 4.94
N SER A 316 -9.42 22.40 5.01
CA SER A 316 -10.53 21.94 4.17
C SER A 316 -11.80 21.63 4.97
N SER A 317 -11.76 21.75 6.30
CA SER A 317 -12.97 21.61 7.14
C SER A 317 -13.82 22.87 7.12
N THR A 318 -15.13 22.69 6.93
CA THR A 318 -16.13 23.76 6.95
C THR A 318 -16.97 23.79 8.24
N THR A 319 -16.83 22.80 9.12
CA THR A 319 -17.65 22.64 10.33
C THR A 319 -16.93 23.12 11.58
N LEU A 320 -15.71 22.63 11.84
CA LEU A 320 -14.86 23.02 12.97
C LEU A 320 -13.40 23.18 12.51
N ALA A 321 -12.71 24.17 13.07
CA ALA A 321 -11.31 24.45 12.75
C ALA A 321 -10.39 23.35 13.29
N ALA A 322 -9.36 22.99 12.52
CA ALA A 322 -8.30 22.11 12.99
C ALA A 322 -7.54 22.74 14.18
N THR A 323 -7.15 21.92 15.16
CA THR A 323 -6.46 22.32 16.40
C THR A 323 -5.18 21.49 16.65
N PRO A 324 -4.30 21.29 15.66
CA PRO A 324 -3.09 20.50 15.87
C PRO A 324 -2.14 21.18 16.85
N THR A 325 -1.43 20.39 17.64
CA THR A 325 -0.38 20.86 18.56
C THR A 325 0.97 20.54 17.98
N ILE A 326 1.73 21.56 17.60
CA ILE A 326 3.02 21.45 16.90
C ILE A 326 4.08 22.10 17.78
N THR A 327 4.84 21.30 18.52
CA THR A 327 5.81 21.81 19.51
C THR A 327 7.16 21.14 19.44
N ASN A 328 8.24 21.85 19.75
CA ASN A 328 9.59 21.29 19.84
C ASN A 328 10.06 20.55 18.57
N ASN A 329 9.57 20.95 17.39
CA ASN A 329 9.99 20.36 16.11
C ASN A 329 11.11 21.18 15.48
N LYS A 330 11.95 20.52 14.70
CA LYS A 330 12.96 21.11 13.83
C LYS A 330 12.50 20.98 12.37
N ILE A 331 12.06 22.08 11.77
CA ILE A 331 11.57 22.14 10.39
C ILE A 331 12.55 22.96 9.56
N ILE A 332 13.46 22.29 8.88
CA ILE A 332 14.62 22.95 8.25
C ILE A 332 14.90 22.44 6.84
N ASN A 333 15.57 23.23 6.00
CA ASN A 333 16.07 22.79 4.70
C ASN A 333 15.01 22.14 3.80
N ASN A 334 13.74 22.55 3.90
CA ASN A 334 12.71 22.11 2.96
C ASN A 334 12.73 23.05 1.74
N ASN A 335 12.71 22.50 0.53
CA ASN A 335 13.09 23.23 -0.70
C ASN A 335 12.13 24.34 -1.13
N TYR A 336 10.84 24.25 -0.78
CA TYR A 336 9.84 25.26 -1.13
C TYR A 336 9.33 26.01 0.08
N TYR A 337 8.79 25.29 1.07
CA TYR A 337 8.29 25.91 2.30
C TYR A 337 8.49 24.97 3.48
N GLY A 338 8.94 25.53 4.61
CA GLY A 338 9.02 24.82 5.88
C GLY A 338 7.62 24.52 6.45
N VAL A 339 6.78 25.55 6.53
CA VAL A 339 5.38 25.42 6.96
C VAL A 339 4.49 26.12 5.93
N THR A 340 3.48 25.43 5.42
CA THR A 340 2.49 25.97 4.50
C THR A 340 1.10 25.78 5.05
N LEU A 341 0.29 26.84 4.97
CA LEU A 341 -1.14 26.79 5.22
C LEU A 341 -1.85 27.06 3.89
N ARG A 342 -2.73 26.16 3.48
CA ARG A 342 -3.60 26.33 2.32
C ARG A 342 -5.04 26.12 2.74
N SER A 343 -5.94 26.88 2.11
CA SER A 343 -7.38 26.65 2.19
C SER A 343 -7.88 26.11 0.86
N TYR A 344 -8.67 25.04 0.89
CA TYR A 344 -9.36 24.48 -0.27
C TYR A 344 -10.87 24.59 -0.03
N GLY A 345 -11.55 25.39 -0.85
CA GLY A 345 -13.01 25.50 -0.86
C GLY A 345 -13.56 26.83 -0.32
N THR A 346 -14.87 27.00 -0.47
CA THR A 346 -15.60 28.13 0.10
C THR A 346 -15.87 27.85 1.58
N ASN A 347 -15.62 28.85 2.45
CA ASN A 347 -15.91 28.80 3.88
C ASN A 347 -15.08 27.81 4.73
N ALA A 348 -13.89 27.40 4.27
CA ALA A 348 -13.00 26.63 5.13
C ALA A 348 -12.55 27.46 6.34
N LEU A 349 -12.50 26.81 7.51
CA LEU A 349 -12.17 27.47 8.76
C LEU A 349 -10.64 27.52 8.96
N MET A 350 -10.13 28.69 9.34
CA MET A 350 -8.73 28.86 9.71
C MET A 350 -8.36 27.93 10.89
N PRO A 351 -7.27 27.15 10.80
CA PRO A 351 -6.82 26.32 11.91
C PRO A 351 -6.49 27.15 13.16
N ALA A 352 -6.97 26.69 14.31
CA ALA A 352 -6.59 27.18 15.64
C ALA A 352 -5.45 26.34 16.22
N TRP A 353 -4.39 26.16 15.42
CA TRP A 353 -3.19 25.41 15.80
C TRP A 353 -2.37 26.07 16.91
N THR A 354 -1.65 25.23 17.66
CA THR A 354 -0.58 25.67 18.56
C THR A 354 0.77 25.42 17.89
N LEU A 355 1.50 26.47 17.54
CA LEU A 355 2.83 26.39 16.90
C LEU A 355 3.87 27.09 17.79
N THR A 356 4.41 26.39 18.78
CA THR A 356 5.33 26.97 19.78
C THR A 356 6.61 26.17 19.94
N SER A 357 7.70 26.83 20.33
CA SER A 357 9.00 26.19 20.60
C SER A 357 9.56 25.36 19.43
N ASN A 358 9.21 25.70 18.18
CA ASN A 358 9.75 25.04 17.00
C ASN A 358 10.95 25.82 16.45
N ASN A 359 11.94 25.12 15.92
CA ASN A 359 12.99 25.70 15.10
C ASN A 359 12.57 25.60 13.62
N ILE A 360 12.20 26.72 13.02
CA ILE A 360 11.82 26.83 11.60
C ILE A 360 12.85 27.72 10.91
N SER A 361 13.82 27.13 10.21
CA SER A 361 14.95 27.87 9.62
C SER A 361 15.51 27.21 8.36
N GLY A 362 16.14 27.99 7.47
CA GLY A 362 16.81 27.46 6.28
C GLY A 362 15.90 26.79 5.24
N ASN A 363 14.59 27.12 5.25
CA ASN A 363 13.62 26.68 4.24
C ASN A 363 13.44 27.73 3.15
#